data_AF-A0A2V9WUG6-F1
#
_entry.id   AF-A0A2V9WUG6-F1
#
_cell.length_a   1.000
_cell.length_b   1.000
_cell.length_c   1.000
_cell.angle_alpha   90.00
_cell.angle_beta   90.00
_cell.angle_gamma   90.00
#
_symmetry.space_group_name_H-M   'P 1'
#
loop_
_entity.id
_entity.type
_entity.pdbx_description
1 polymer ?
#
loop_
_entity_poly.entity_id
_entity_poly.type
_entity_poly.pdbx_seq_one_letter_code
_entity_poly.pdbx_strand_id
1 'polypeptide(L)' 'MIIVVGDHGEGLGEHHEETHGIFLYDSTTHVPLILKLPPQRAATKVVDAQVRTTDILPTVLDLLAVTPP' A
#
# COMPACT_ATOMS: atom_id res chain seq x y z
N MET A 1 -10.98 -3.70 11.42
CA MET A 1 -10.19 -3.07 10.34
C MET A 1 -9.51 -4.19 9.59
N ILE A 2 -9.46 -4.11 8.26
CA ILE A 2 -8.72 -5.07 7.43
C ILE A 2 -7.81 -4.26 6.50
N ILE A 3 -6.55 -4.65 6.40
CA ILE A 3 -5.56 -4.06 5.49
C ILE A 3 -5.08 -5.17 4.58
N VAL A 4 -5.13 -4.95 3.28
CA VAL A 4 -4.55 -5.83 2.26
C VAL A 4 -3.51 -5.01 1.51
N VAL A 5 -2.29 -5.52 1.41
CA VAL A 5 -1.17 -4.84 0.79
C VAL A 5 -0.29 -5.84 0.04
N GLY A 6 0.19 -5.46 -1.14
CA GLY A 6 1.31 -6.15 -1.80
C GLY A 6 2.63 -5.65 -1.23
N ASP A 7 3.60 -6.54 -1.00
CA ASP A 7 4.95 -6.15 -0.59
C ASP A 7 5.75 -5.55 -1.74
N HIS A 8 5.55 -6.09 -2.95
CA HIS A 8 6.04 -5.53 -4.22
C HIS A 8 5.12 -5.97 -5.39
N GLY A 9 5.36 -5.40 -6.57
CA GLY A 9 4.76 -5.82 -7.84
C GLY A 9 5.66 -6.77 -8.62
N GLU A 10 5.40 -6.97 -9.91
CA GLU A 10 6.19 -7.88 -10.76
C GLU A 10 6.38 -7.26 -12.14
N GLY A 11 7.60 -7.37 -12.70
CA GLY A 11 7.91 -6.80 -14.01
C GLY A 11 7.16 -7.47 -15.15
N LEU A 12 6.93 -8.79 -15.08
CA LEU A 12 6.16 -9.56 -16.07
C LEU A 12 6.65 -9.36 -17.53
N GLY A 13 7.95 -9.11 -17.70
CA GLY A 13 8.58 -8.83 -18.99
C GLY A 13 8.49 -7.37 -19.44
N GLU A 14 7.78 -6.51 -18.71
CA GLU A 14 7.82 -5.06 -18.95
C GLU A 14 9.24 -4.53 -18.80
N HIS A 15 9.63 -3.62 -19.70
CA HIS A 15 10.98 -3.03 -19.72
C HIS A 15 12.13 -4.06 -19.76
N HIS A 16 11.88 -5.27 -20.26
CA HIS A 16 12.82 -6.39 -20.29
C HIS A 16 13.23 -6.91 -18.89
N GLU A 17 12.38 -6.70 -17.88
CA GLU A 17 12.52 -7.30 -16.56
C GLU A 17 11.46 -8.40 -16.38
N GLU A 18 11.88 -9.67 -16.37
CA GLU A 18 10.97 -10.81 -16.21
C GLU A 18 10.37 -10.88 -14.80
N THR A 19 11.13 -10.43 -13.81
CA THR A 19 10.75 -10.45 -12.38
C THR A 19 10.79 -9.03 -11.79
N HIS A 20 11.25 -8.90 -10.54
CA HIS A 20 11.43 -7.64 -9.84
C HIS A 20 12.84 -7.58 -9.21
N GLY A 21 13.28 -6.37 -8.85
CA GLY A 21 14.46 -6.14 -7.99
C GLY A 21 15.68 -5.58 -8.70
N ILE A 22 15.68 -5.46 -10.03
CA ILE A 22 16.72 -4.77 -10.79
C ILE A 22 16.31 -3.31 -11.03
N PHE A 23 15.06 -3.09 -11.42
CA PHE A 23 14.55 -1.75 -11.71
C PHE A 23 13.40 -1.34 -10.77
N LEU A 24 13.13 -0.03 -10.74
CA LEU A 24 12.12 0.60 -9.87
C LEU A 24 11.00 1.23 -10.72
N TYR A 25 10.48 0.46 -11.67
CA TYR A 25 9.31 0.87 -12.45
C TYR A 25 8.02 0.65 -11.67
N ASP A 26 6.95 1.33 -12.07
CA ASP A 26 5.65 1.21 -11.42
C ASP A 26 5.14 -0.24 -11.37
N SER A 27 5.50 -1.09 -12.33
CA SER A 27 5.19 -2.51 -12.33
C SER A 27 5.68 -3.24 -11.07
N THR A 28 6.78 -2.80 -10.46
CA THR A 28 7.34 -3.40 -9.24
C THR A 28 7.08 -2.58 -7.97
N THR A 29 6.81 -1.28 -8.07
CA THR A 29 6.65 -0.40 -6.90
C THR A 29 5.21 0.04 -6.61
N HIS A 30 4.33 0.07 -7.61
CA HIS A 30 2.94 0.52 -7.45
C HIS A 30 2.02 -0.67 -7.12
N VAL A 31 1.98 -1.00 -5.83
CA VAL A 31 1.27 -2.17 -5.31
C VAL A 31 -0.15 -1.81 -4.83
N PRO A 32 -1.09 -2.79 -4.80
CA PRO A 32 -2.38 -2.60 -4.16
C PRO A 32 -2.22 -2.28 -2.67
N LEU A 33 -2.92 -1.24 -2.18
CA LEU A 33 -3.11 -0.97 -0.77
C LEU A 33 -4.60 -0.69 -0.52
N ILE A 34 -5.28 -1.62 0.14
CA ILE A 34 -6.71 -1.55 0.41
C ILE A 34 -6.94 -1.54 1.92
N LEU A 35 -7.61 -0.49 2.39
CA LEU A 35 -7.99 -0.33 3.80
C LEU A 35 -9.51 -0.40 3.96
N LYS A 36 -10.00 -1.40 4.69
CA LYS A 36 -11.40 -1.50 5.10
C LYS A 36 -11.55 -1.12 6.57
N LEU A 37 -12.13 0.05 6.80
CA LEU A 37 -12.53 0.53 8.12
C LEU A 37 -13.92 -0.01 8.51
N PRO A 38 -14.28 0.01 9.81
CA PRO A 38 -15.66 -0.27 10.23
C PRO A 38 -16.67 0.64 9.50
N PRO A 39 -17.91 0.18 9.24
CA PRO A 39 -18.89 0.91 8.42
C PRO A 39 -19.14 2.36 8.84
N GLN A 40 -18.98 2.67 10.13
CA GLN A 40 -19.20 4.01 10.69
C GLN A 40 -18.03 4.98 10.46
N ARG A 41 -16.90 4.52 9.90
CA ARG A 41 -15.64 5.28 9.86
C ARG A 41 -15.20 5.74 8.47
N ALA A 42 -15.76 5.23 7.37
CA ALA A 42 -15.44 5.73 6.03
C ALA A 42 -16.47 5.34 4.96
N ALA A 43 -16.67 6.24 3.99
CA ALA A 43 -17.27 5.91 2.70
C ALA A 43 -16.21 5.26 1.78
N THR A 44 -16.67 4.45 0.83
CA THR A 44 -15.81 3.90 -0.22
C THR A 44 -15.24 5.04 -1.07
N LYS A 45 -13.91 5.16 -1.10
CA LYS A 45 -13.20 6.14 -1.93
C LYS A 45 -11.90 5.56 -2.48
N VAL A 46 -11.52 6.01 -3.67
CA VAL A 46 -10.16 5.86 -4.21
C VAL A 46 -9.36 7.09 -3.77
N VAL A 47 -8.10 6.90 -3.41
CA VAL A 47 -7.19 7.97 -2.97
C VAL A 47 -6.05 8.03 -3.98
N ASP A 48 -5.95 9.13 -4.72
CA ASP A 48 -4.92 9.31 -5.76
C ASP A 48 -3.58 9.83 -5.21
N ALA A 49 -3.55 10.24 -3.94
CA ALA A 49 -2.32 10.69 -3.29
C ALA A 49 -1.34 9.51 -3.14
N GLN A 50 -0.08 9.74 -3.50
CA GLN A 50 0.98 8.76 -3.31
C GLN A 50 1.19 8.46 -1.81
N VAL A 51 1.22 7.17 -1.48
CA VAL A 51 1.49 6.64 -0.13
C VAL A 51 2.50 5.50 -0.23
N ARG A 52 3.01 5.04 0.92
CA ARG A 52 4.05 4.02 1.01
C ARG A 52 3.65 2.95 2.02
N THR A 53 4.22 1.75 1.87
CA THR A 53 4.03 0.66 2.84
C THR A 53 4.47 1.06 4.25
N THR A 54 5.47 1.94 4.38
CA THR A 54 5.92 2.50 5.67
C THR A 54 4.85 3.32 6.38
N ASP A 55 3.87 3.86 5.65
CA ASP A 55 2.81 4.71 6.22
C ASP A 55 1.74 3.88 6.92
N ILE A 56 1.73 2.55 6.72
CA ILE A 56 0.78 1.64 7.37
C ILE A 56 0.94 1.68 8.89
N LEU A 57 2.17 1.61 9.41
CA LEU A 57 2.41 1.61 10.85
C LEU A 57 1.88 2.88 11.53
N PRO A 58 2.30 4.11 11.16
CA PRO A 58 1.79 5.32 11.80
C PRO A 58 0.27 5.47 11.61
N THR A 59 -0.29 5.04 10.49
CA THR A 59 -1.75 5.05 10.26
C THR A 59 -2.50 4.13 11.22
N VAL A 60 -2.00 2.90 11.44
CA VAL A 60 -2.62 1.95 12.38
C VAL A 60 -2.54 2.46 13.80
N LEU A 61 -1.38 3.00 14.21
CA LEU A 61 -1.19 3.55 15.56
C LEU A 61 -2.14 4.73 15.82
N ASP A 62 -2.26 5.66 14.87
CA ASP A 62 -3.18 6.80 14.96
C ASP A 62 -4.65 6.34 15.06
N LEU A 63 -5.06 5.38 14.22
CA LEU A 63 -6.43 4.83 14.24
C LEU A 63 -6.80 4.12 15.56
N LEU A 64 -5.79 3.61 16.27
CA LEU A 64 -5.91 2.94 17.57
C LEU A 64 -5.60 3.88 18.75
N ALA A 65 -5.26 5.15 18.49
CA ALA A 65 -4.82 6.12 19.50
C ALA A 65 -3.64 5.61 20.36
N VAL A 66 -2.69 4.92 19.73
CA VAL A 66 -1.45 4.45 20.37
C VAL A 66 -0.30 5.40 20.02
N THR A 67 0.45 5.83 21.03
CA THR A 67 1.62 6.70 20.84
C THR A 67 2.69 5.97 20.01
N PRO A 68 3.17 6.57 18.90
CA PRO A 68 4.28 6.01 18.14
C PRO A 68 5.59 5.93 18.94
N PRO A 69 6.47 4.97 18.63
CA PRO A 69 7.83 4.92 19.18
C PRO A 69 8.72 6.06 18.66
#